data_AF-A0AAW2E169-F1
#
_entry.id   AF-A0AAW2E169-F1
#
_cell.length_a   1.000
_cell.length_b   1.000
_cell.length_c   1.000
_cell.angle_alpha   90.00
_cell.angle_beta   90.00
_cell.angle_gamma   90.00
#
_symmetry.space_group_name_H-M   'P 1'
#
loop_
_entity.id
_entity.type
_entity.pdbx_description
1 polymer ?
#
loop_
_entity_poly.entity_id
_entity_poly.type
_entity_poly.pdbx_seq_one_letter_code
_entity_poly.pdbx_strand_id
1 'polypeptide(L)'
;MSGYHVETANGTSILFMWSTISNALAIVGFFLSDSFLGRFWVIALGSFSSLLGMTLLWLPPIIPKLNRPPCTQFGSNCDSASPGQLIVLLFSFGLMSIGAGCIRPCSIAFGADQKDLNPEGSPINPWNLCAIDQVESLKALLKVILMWSTGFMILVSLNQNSFSTLQASMMDQHLGPKIQIPAGSFTVFTIITLTVWVAIYDRAIVPLLVKLIGKSRGLGAKMCMEIGLVLYALAMAVSAIVENIRRNIAIDQVLVDKPRMVMDMSAMWLIPLFACLGWQRLSMLLARLSSISLSFQGACQVL
;
A
#
# COMPACT_ATOMS: atom_id res chain seq x y z
N MET A 1 12.71 12.74 0.13
CA MET A 1 12.23 13.67 1.18
C MET A 1 13.32 14.27 2.06
N SER A 2 14.52 13.66 2.16
CA SER A 2 15.63 14.20 2.97
C SER A 2 16.05 15.63 2.62
N GLY A 3 15.87 16.08 1.37
CA GLY A 3 16.18 17.46 0.95
C GLY A 3 15.11 18.51 1.35
N TYR A 4 13.93 18.08 1.80
CA TYR A 4 12.84 19.00 2.21
C TYR A 4 12.78 19.19 3.73
N HIS A 5 13.65 18.55 4.52
CA HIS A 5 13.64 18.56 5.99
C HIS A 5 12.24 18.34 6.60
N VAL A 6 11.41 17.56 5.91
CA VAL A 6 10.12 17.11 6.43
C VAL A 6 10.40 15.97 7.39
N GLU A 7 9.78 16.01 8.57
CA GLU A 7 9.83 14.92 9.53
C GLU A 7 9.47 13.60 8.83
N THR A 8 10.22 12.54 9.12
CA THR A 8 10.07 11.24 8.43
C THR A 8 8.64 10.72 8.50
N ALA A 9 7.94 10.95 9.61
CA ALA A 9 6.52 10.67 9.78
C ALA A 9 5.66 11.39 8.73
N ASN A 10 5.75 12.72 8.63
CA ASN A 10 4.99 13.51 7.67
C ASN A 10 5.32 13.16 6.21
N GLY A 11 6.60 12.89 5.93
CA GLY A 11 7.03 12.46 4.60
C GLY A 11 6.38 11.15 4.17
N THR A 12 6.37 10.16 5.06
CA THR A 12 5.69 8.88 4.77
C THR A 12 4.19 9.09 4.54
N SER A 13 3.51 9.90 5.36
CA SER A 13 2.09 10.21 5.20
C SER A 13 1.75 10.81 3.84
N ILE A 14 2.58 11.73 3.32
CA ILE A 14 2.38 12.34 1.99
C ILE A 14 2.49 11.29 0.88
N LEU A 15 3.48 10.40 0.92
CA LEU A 15 3.62 9.31 -0.06
C LEU A 15 2.43 8.35 -0.03
N PHE A 16 1.89 8.09 1.15
CA PHE A 16 0.69 7.25 1.31
C PHE A 16 -0.58 7.94 0.83
N MET A 17 -0.75 9.24 1.09
CA MET A 17 -1.85 10.02 0.52
C MET A 17 -1.79 9.99 -1.00
N TRP A 18 -0.61 10.24 -1.59
CA TRP A 18 -0.41 10.14 -3.04
C TRP A 18 -0.79 8.75 -3.59
N SER A 19 -0.33 7.67 -2.95
CA SER A 19 -0.68 6.32 -3.38
C SER A 19 -2.17 6.04 -3.26
N THR A 20 -2.82 6.48 -2.18
CA THR A 20 -4.27 6.34 -1.96
C THR A 20 -5.06 7.07 -3.04
N ILE A 21 -4.74 8.34 -3.29
CA ILE A 21 -5.42 9.16 -4.29
C ILE A 21 -5.22 8.54 -5.66
N SER A 22 -4.01 8.08 -6.00
CA SER A 22 -3.72 7.43 -7.30
C SER A 22 -4.59 6.20 -7.51
N ASN A 23 -4.79 5.41 -6.46
CA ASN A 23 -5.60 4.21 -6.52
C ASN A 23 -7.10 4.50 -6.60
N ALA A 24 -7.59 5.49 -5.85
CA ALA A 24 -8.99 5.91 -5.92
C ALA A 24 -9.31 6.52 -7.28
N LEU A 25 -8.42 7.36 -7.82
CA LEU A 25 -8.60 7.99 -9.11
C LEU A 25 -8.55 6.99 -10.27
N ALA A 26 -7.95 5.81 -10.09
CA ALA A 26 -7.98 4.75 -11.09
C ALA A 26 -9.40 4.26 -11.39
N ILE A 27 -10.26 4.20 -10.37
CA ILE A 27 -11.67 3.85 -10.55
C ILE A 27 -12.37 4.93 -11.38
N VAL A 28 -12.13 6.20 -11.06
CA VAL A 28 -12.69 7.34 -11.81
C VAL A 28 -12.20 7.34 -13.26
N GLY A 29 -10.90 7.14 -13.47
CA GLY A 29 -10.29 7.09 -14.80
C GLY A 29 -10.88 5.97 -15.66
N PHE A 30 -11.14 4.81 -15.08
CA PHE A 30 -11.81 3.69 -15.74
C PHE A 30 -13.26 4.03 -16.13
N PHE A 31 -14.06 4.59 -15.21
CA PHE A 31 -15.42 5.03 -15.54
C PHE A 31 -15.43 6.10 -16.64
N LEU A 32 -14.47 7.03 -16.60
CA LEU A 32 -14.31 8.09 -17.59
C LEU A 32 -13.97 7.53 -18.99
N SER A 33 -13.16 6.45 -19.05
CA SER A 33 -12.82 5.80 -20.31
C SER A 33 -14.00 5.07 -20.94
N ASP A 34 -14.83 4.44 -20.12
CA ASP A 34 -15.96 3.67 -20.60
C ASP A 34 -17.19 4.55 -20.93
N SER A 35 -17.36 5.69 -20.25
CA SER A 35 -18.57 6.52 -20.40
C SER A 35 -18.44 7.66 -21.42
N PHE A 36 -17.26 8.30 -21.55
CA PHE A 36 -17.16 9.60 -22.24
C PHE A 36 -16.06 9.71 -23.29
N LEU A 37 -14.82 9.31 -22.96
CA LEU A 37 -13.64 9.69 -23.76
C LEU A 37 -13.04 8.55 -24.59
N GLY A 38 -13.37 7.29 -24.26
CA GLY A 38 -12.69 6.13 -24.81
C GLY A 38 -11.32 5.88 -24.16
N ARG A 39 -10.90 4.61 -24.17
CA ARG A 39 -9.68 4.14 -23.48
C ARG A 39 -8.40 4.84 -23.96
N PHE A 40 -8.26 5.08 -25.27
CA PHE A 40 -7.08 5.74 -25.83
C PHE A 40 -6.89 7.17 -25.32
N TRP A 41 -7.95 8.00 -25.36
CA TRP A 41 -7.86 9.41 -24.95
C TRP A 41 -7.60 9.56 -23.45
N VAL A 42 -8.19 8.70 -22.62
CA VAL A 42 -7.91 8.70 -21.17
C VAL A 42 -6.45 8.36 -20.87
N ILE A 43 -5.87 7.39 -21.58
CA ILE A 43 -4.42 7.06 -21.45
C ILE A 43 -3.56 8.25 -21.91
N ALA A 44 -3.91 8.89 -23.03
CA ALA A 44 -3.16 10.01 -23.58
C ALA A 44 -3.17 11.23 -22.63
N LEU A 45 -4.34 11.61 -22.13
CA LEU A 45 -4.48 12.71 -21.16
C LEU A 45 -3.78 12.38 -19.82
N GLY A 46 -3.89 11.13 -19.35
CA GLY A 46 -3.17 10.66 -18.17
C GLY A 46 -1.65 10.74 -18.33
N SER A 47 -1.14 10.34 -19.50
CA SER A 47 0.29 10.38 -19.82
C SER A 47 0.82 11.81 -19.83
N PHE A 48 0.07 12.74 -20.43
CA PHE A 48 0.40 14.16 -20.41
C PHE A 48 0.44 14.72 -18.98
N SER A 49 -0.58 14.41 -18.16
CA SER A 49 -0.63 14.83 -16.75
C SER A 49 0.54 14.25 -15.94
N SER A 50 0.89 12.98 -16.13
CA SER A 50 2.03 12.34 -15.44
C SER A 50 3.37 12.97 -15.85
N LEU A 51 3.54 13.31 -17.13
CA LEU A 51 4.75 13.96 -17.62
C LEU A 51 4.91 15.35 -16.99
N LEU A 52 3.84 16.14 -16.94
CA LEU A 52 3.83 17.43 -16.24
C LEU A 52 4.13 17.29 -14.74
N GLY A 53 3.55 16.28 -14.08
CA GLY A 53 3.81 16.01 -12.67
C GLY A 53 5.27 15.66 -12.41
N MET A 54 5.86 14.81 -13.27
CA MET A 54 7.27 14.47 -13.18
C MET A 54 8.18 15.66 -13.48
N THR A 55 7.92 16.45 -14.53
CA THR A 55 8.77 17.61 -14.85
C THR A 55 8.78 18.64 -13.73
N LEU A 56 7.63 18.89 -13.09
CA LEU A 56 7.51 19.77 -11.94
C LEU A 56 8.21 19.24 -10.69
N LEU A 57 8.25 17.92 -10.49
CA LEU A 57 8.95 17.29 -9.36
C LEU A 57 10.49 17.42 -9.49
N TRP A 58 11.01 17.46 -10.71
CA TRP A 58 12.44 17.62 -11.00
C TRP A 58 12.91 19.08 -11.02
N LEU A 59 11.98 20.04 -11.04
CA LEU A 59 12.28 21.47 -11.13
C LEU A 59 12.96 22.07 -9.86
N PRO A 60 12.54 21.73 -8.62
CA PRO A 60 13.11 22.29 -7.39
C PRO A 60 14.61 22.09 -7.17
N PRO A 61 15.22 20.91 -7.43
CA PRO A 61 16.66 20.74 -7.26
C PRO A 61 17.50 21.47 -8.33
N ILE A 62 16.91 21.82 -9.47
CA ILE A 62 17.59 22.50 -10.58
C ILE A 62 17.64 24.02 -10.38
N ILE A 63 16.63 24.59 -9.70
CA ILE A 63 16.57 26.03 -9.44
C ILE A 63 17.23 26.33 -8.09
N PRO A 64 18.44 26.92 -8.05
CA PRO A 64 19.14 27.20 -6.80
C PRO A 64 18.40 28.19 -5.88
N LYS A 65 17.50 29.01 -6.43
CA LYS A 65 16.58 29.87 -5.64
C LYS A 65 15.47 29.09 -4.91
N LEU A 66 15.19 27.86 -5.34
CA LEU A 66 14.21 26.94 -4.77
C LEU A 66 14.86 25.80 -3.96
N ASN A 67 16.19 25.74 -3.92
CA ASN A 67 16.92 24.74 -3.14
C ASN A 67 17.40 25.37 -1.82
N ARG A 68 17.18 24.70 -0.69
CA ARG A 68 17.69 25.18 0.60
C ARG A 68 19.10 24.63 0.83
N PRO A 69 20.02 25.40 1.44
CA PRO A 69 21.34 24.91 1.78
C PRO A 69 21.24 23.74 2.78
N PRO A 70 22.14 22.74 2.72
CA PRO A 70 22.12 21.60 3.61
C PRO A 70 22.34 22.07 5.06
N CYS A 71 21.36 21.77 5.93
CA CYS A 71 21.47 22.01 7.36
C CYS A 71 22.53 21.09 7.97
N THR A 72 23.59 21.66 8.54
CA THR A 72 24.57 20.91 9.33
C THR A 72 23.97 20.57 10.70
N GLN A 73 24.08 19.31 11.12
CA GLN A 73 23.44 18.77 12.33
C GLN A 73 23.93 19.37 13.67
N PHE A 74 24.81 20.38 13.64
CA PHE A 74 25.44 20.98 14.83
C PHE A 74 25.06 22.46 15.08
N GLY A 75 24.12 23.04 14.32
CA GLY A 75 23.57 24.39 14.57
C GLY A 75 22.10 24.32 14.97
N SER A 76 21.77 24.83 16.16
CA SER A 76 20.40 24.91 16.67
C SER A 76 19.51 25.80 15.78
N ASN A 77 18.37 25.24 15.35
CA ASN A 77 17.28 25.82 14.56
C ASN A 77 17.45 25.74 13.02
N CYS A 78 17.09 24.59 12.47
CA CYS A 78 16.72 24.49 11.05
C CYS A 78 15.25 24.88 10.87
N ASP A 79 15.00 25.91 10.08
CA ASP A 79 13.64 26.32 9.73
C ASP A 79 12.93 25.25 8.88
N SER A 80 11.73 24.87 9.31
CA SER A 80 10.82 23.95 8.60
C SER A 80 10.58 24.37 7.14
N ALA A 81 10.26 23.39 6.27
CA ALA A 81 10.06 23.55 4.82
C ALA A 81 9.32 24.84 4.42
N SER A 82 9.77 25.53 3.36
CA SER A 82 9.10 26.75 2.90
C SER A 82 7.71 26.38 2.36
N PRO A 83 6.62 27.10 2.73
CA PRO A 83 5.27 26.78 2.28
C PRO A 83 5.15 26.64 0.75
N GLY A 84 5.90 27.44 0.00
CA GLY A 84 5.93 27.38 -1.46
C GLY A 84 6.50 26.06 -2.03
N GLN A 85 7.56 25.52 -1.41
CA GLN A 85 8.16 24.24 -1.83
C GLN A 85 7.19 23.08 -1.57
N LEU A 86 6.47 23.12 -0.43
CA LEU A 86 5.48 22.12 -0.09
C LEU A 86 4.28 22.15 -1.06
N ILE A 87 3.83 23.33 -1.47
CA ILE A 87 2.74 23.47 -2.46
C ILE A 87 3.16 22.88 -3.81
N VAL A 88 4.37 23.18 -4.30
CA VAL A 88 4.89 22.62 -5.56
C VAL A 88 5.00 21.10 -5.49
N LEU A 89 5.45 20.57 -4.34
CA LEU A 89 5.54 19.14 -4.09
C LEU A 89 4.15 18.47 -4.10
N LEU A 90 3.17 19.04 -3.41
CA LEU A 90 1.81 18.50 -3.36
C LEU A 90 1.11 18.58 -4.72
N PHE A 91 1.32 19.66 -5.47
CA PHE A 91 0.77 19.83 -6.80
C PHE A 91 1.35 18.82 -7.81
N SER A 92 2.66 18.60 -7.80
CA SER A 92 3.31 17.57 -8.64
C SER A 92 2.82 16.16 -8.30
N PHE A 93 2.70 15.81 -7.02
CA PHE A 93 2.08 14.55 -6.60
C PHE A 93 0.62 14.43 -7.05
N GLY A 94 -0.17 15.51 -7.01
CA GLY A 94 -1.53 15.53 -7.52
C GLY A 94 -1.61 15.20 -9.01
N LEU A 95 -0.76 15.83 -9.84
CA LEU A 95 -0.67 15.55 -11.27
C LEU A 95 -0.21 14.11 -11.55
N MET A 96 0.81 13.64 -10.83
CA MET A 96 1.25 12.24 -10.93
C MET A 96 0.14 11.26 -10.53
N SER A 97 -0.67 11.62 -9.54
CA SER A 97 -1.82 10.82 -9.12
C SER A 97 -2.89 10.72 -10.20
N ILE A 98 -3.17 11.83 -10.90
CA ILE A 98 -4.10 11.84 -12.04
C ILE A 98 -3.59 10.95 -13.16
N GLY A 99 -2.32 11.11 -13.54
CA GLY A 99 -1.71 10.26 -14.55
C GLY A 99 -1.71 8.78 -14.19
N ALA A 100 -1.31 8.44 -12.96
CA ALA A 100 -1.28 7.05 -12.49
C ALA A 100 -2.68 6.41 -12.47
N GLY A 101 -3.71 7.16 -12.09
CA GLY A 101 -5.09 6.71 -12.10
C GLY A 101 -5.61 6.40 -13.51
N CYS A 102 -5.34 7.28 -14.48
CA CYS A 102 -5.85 7.11 -15.84
C CYS A 102 -5.09 6.07 -16.67
N ILE A 103 -3.77 5.94 -16.49
CA ILE A 103 -2.93 5.08 -17.34
C ILE A 103 -3.05 3.60 -16.96
N ARG A 104 -2.91 3.26 -15.68
CA ARG A 104 -2.74 1.88 -15.20
C ARG A 104 -3.91 0.93 -15.51
N PRO A 105 -5.19 1.28 -15.27
CA PRO A 105 -6.29 0.38 -15.55
C PRO A 105 -6.58 0.28 -17.06
N CYS A 106 -6.47 1.40 -17.78
CA CYS A 106 -6.84 1.49 -19.18
C CYS A 106 -5.82 0.83 -20.12
N SER A 107 -4.52 0.85 -19.78
CA SER A 107 -3.49 0.28 -20.66
C SER A 107 -3.57 -1.24 -20.79
N ILE A 108 -3.96 -1.92 -19.71
CA ILE A 108 -4.18 -3.38 -19.72
C ILE A 108 -5.39 -3.72 -20.58
N ALA A 109 -6.49 -2.99 -20.39
CA ALA A 109 -7.74 -3.20 -21.12
C ALA A 109 -7.56 -2.90 -22.63
N PHE A 110 -6.93 -1.77 -22.95
CA PHE A 110 -6.60 -1.40 -24.34
C PHE A 110 -5.68 -2.43 -25.02
N GLY A 111 -4.72 -3.01 -24.29
CA GLY A 111 -3.87 -4.07 -24.81
C GLY A 111 -4.60 -5.40 -25.04
N ALA A 112 -5.65 -5.68 -24.27
CA ALA A 112 -6.51 -6.84 -24.50
C ALA A 112 -7.37 -6.63 -25.75
N ASP A 113 -7.99 -5.45 -25.90
CA ASP A 113 -8.84 -5.11 -27.05
C ASP A 113 -8.10 -5.24 -28.39
N GLN A 114 -6.79 -4.96 -28.42
CA GLN A 114 -5.98 -5.09 -29.64
C GLN A 114 -5.87 -6.54 -30.14
N LYS A 115 -6.06 -7.54 -29.27
CA LYS A 115 -5.99 -8.96 -29.66
C LYS A 115 -7.28 -9.45 -30.31
N ASP A 116 -8.40 -8.81 -30.04
CA ASP A 116 -9.73 -9.20 -30.54
C ASP A 116 -10.08 -8.53 -31.89
N LEU A 117 -9.10 -7.88 -32.52
CA LEU A 117 -9.21 -7.18 -33.80
C LEU A 117 -8.45 -7.94 -34.91
N ASN A 118 -9.06 -8.03 -36.08
CA ASN A 118 -8.40 -8.47 -37.30
C ASN A 118 -7.28 -7.49 -37.72
N PRO A 119 -6.32 -7.89 -38.58
CA PRO A 119 -5.29 -6.99 -39.12
C PRO A 119 -5.86 -5.78 -39.88
N GLU A 120 -7.13 -5.82 -40.29
CA GLU A 120 -7.86 -4.69 -40.88
C GLU A 120 -8.64 -3.83 -39.85
N GLY A 121 -8.51 -4.13 -38.55
CA GLY A 121 -9.16 -3.38 -37.47
C GLY A 121 -10.64 -3.70 -37.26
N SER A 122 -11.18 -4.72 -37.93
CA SER A 122 -12.55 -5.18 -37.72
C SER A 122 -12.65 -6.16 -36.53
N PRO A 123 -13.72 -6.09 -35.71
CA PRO A 123 -13.91 -7.01 -34.60
C PRO A 123 -14.14 -8.43 -35.09
N ILE A 124 -13.48 -9.41 -34.46
CA ILE A 124 -13.55 -10.82 -34.86
C ILE A 124 -14.98 -11.39 -34.74
N ASN A 125 -15.81 -10.90 -33.78
CA ASN A 125 -17.20 -11.35 -33.58
C ASN A 125 -18.18 -10.19 -33.20
N PRO A 126 -18.94 -9.61 -34.15
CA PRO A 126 -19.74 -8.40 -33.90
C PRO A 126 -21.00 -8.57 -33.03
N TRP A 127 -21.56 -9.78 -32.89
CA TRP A 127 -22.83 -10.02 -32.20
C TRP A 127 -22.72 -10.34 -30.69
N ASN A 128 -21.50 -10.55 -30.16
CA ASN A 128 -21.28 -10.86 -28.75
C ASN A 128 -20.96 -9.61 -27.90
N LEU A 129 -20.45 -8.53 -28.53
CA LEU A 129 -19.84 -7.41 -27.81
C LEU A 129 -20.82 -6.67 -26.88
N CYS A 130 -22.05 -6.37 -27.30
CA CYS A 130 -22.88 -5.42 -26.52
C CYS A 130 -23.48 -6.02 -25.21
N ALA A 131 -23.73 -7.33 -25.14
CA ALA A 131 -24.35 -7.97 -23.98
C ALA A 131 -23.35 -8.75 -23.10
N ILE A 132 -22.33 -9.37 -23.70
CA ILE A 132 -21.32 -10.11 -22.95
C ILE A 132 -20.23 -9.18 -22.44
N ASP A 133 -19.83 -8.15 -23.18
CA ASP A 133 -18.83 -7.19 -22.66
C ASP A 133 -19.39 -6.37 -21.49
N GLN A 134 -20.69 -6.04 -21.48
CA GLN A 134 -21.29 -5.31 -20.35
C GLN A 134 -21.23 -6.14 -19.06
N VAL A 135 -21.52 -7.44 -19.14
CA VAL A 135 -21.50 -8.34 -17.98
C VAL A 135 -20.08 -8.72 -17.58
N GLU A 136 -19.19 -8.93 -18.56
CA GLU A 136 -17.78 -9.22 -18.33
C GLU A 136 -17.02 -8.00 -17.80
N SER A 137 -17.30 -6.81 -18.34
CA SER A 137 -16.75 -5.54 -17.85
C SER A 137 -17.26 -5.24 -16.45
N LEU A 138 -18.54 -5.43 -16.13
CA LEU A 138 -19.06 -5.25 -14.77
C LEU A 138 -18.46 -6.27 -13.78
N LYS A 139 -18.29 -7.53 -14.20
CA LYS A 139 -17.68 -8.59 -13.39
C LYS A 139 -16.19 -8.37 -13.19
N ALA A 140 -15.50 -7.82 -14.19
CA ALA A 140 -14.14 -7.35 -14.10
C ALA A 140 -14.06 -6.15 -13.16
N LEU A 141 -14.94 -5.15 -13.30
CA LEU A 141 -15.04 -3.97 -12.43
C LEU A 141 -15.25 -4.36 -10.97
N LEU A 142 -16.15 -5.32 -10.69
CA LEU A 142 -16.39 -5.81 -9.34
C LEU A 142 -15.18 -6.54 -8.76
N LYS A 143 -14.48 -7.36 -9.57
CA LYS A 143 -13.23 -8.04 -9.17
C LYS A 143 -12.09 -7.05 -8.97
N VAL A 144 -12.01 -6.00 -9.79
CA VAL A 144 -11.05 -4.92 -9.69
C VAL A 144 -11.33 -4.12 -8.42
N ILE A 145 -12.56 -3.71 -8.13
CA ILE A 145 -12.91 -3.05 -6.86
C ILE A 145 -12.52 -3.92 -5.66
N LEU A 146 -12.76 -5.24 -5.70
CA LEU A 146 -12.36 -6.17 -4.64
C LEU A 146 -10.83 -6.36 -4.52
N MET A 147 -10.09 -6.31 -5.64
CA MET A 147 -8.63 -6.39 -5.66
C MET A 147 -7.97 -5.07 -5.21
N TRP A 148 -8.63 -3.94 -5.44
CA TRP A 148 -8.13 -2.62 -5.07
C TRP A 148 -8.47 -2.25 -3.62
N SER A 149 -9.59 -2.75 -3.07
CA SER A 149 -9.88 -2.65 -1.63
C SER A 149 -8.81 -3.36 -0.79
N THR A 150 -8.27 -4.49 -1.27
CA THR A 150 -7.15 -5.17 -0.61
C THR A 150 -5.82 -4.43 -0.81
N GLY A 151 -5.63 -3.72 -1.93
CA GLY A 151 -4.53 -2.77 -2.11
C GLY A 151 -4.56 -1.61 -1.11
N PHE A 152 -5.74 -1.06 -0.82
CA PHE A 152 -5.96 -0.07 0.22
C PHE A 152 -5.59 -0.61 1.61
N MET A 153 -6.04 -1.82 1.96
CA MET A 153 -5.70 -2.46 3.24
C MET A 153 -4.19 -2.68 3.43
N ILE A 154 -3.47 -3.09 2.38
CA ILE A 154 -2.00 -3.21 2.41
C ILE A 154 -1.34 -1.86 2.70
N LEU A 155 -1.84 -0.78 2.08
CA LEU A 155 -1.29 0.57 2.25
C LEU A 155 -1.52 1.10 3.67
N VAL A 156 -2.70 0.88 4.24
CA VAL A 156 -2.99 1.22 5.65
C VAL A 156 -2.09 0.42 6.60
N SER A 157 -1.83 -0.86 6.30
CA SER A 157 -0.93 -1.71 7.08
C SER A 157 0.53 -1.23 7.09
N LEU A 158 0.96 -0.51 6.04
CA LEU A 158 2.30 0.08 5.99
C LEU A 158 2.45 1.30 6.92
N ASN A 159 1.39 2.11 7.05
CA ASN A 159 1.34 3.27 7.95
C ASN A 159 1.37 2.86 9.42
N GLN A 160 0.80 1.70 9.74
CA GLN A 160 0.74 1.20 11.10
C GLN A 160 2.13 0.90 11.70
N ASN A 161 3.13 0.66 10.86
CA ASN A 161 4.51 0.49 11.33
C ASN A 161 5.04 1.78 11.98
N SER A 162 4.70 2.94 11.41
CA SER A 162 5.12 4.24 11.96
C SER A 162 4.51 4.47 13.34
N PHE A 163 3.21 4.18 13.50
CA PHE A 163 2.55 4.24 14.81
C PHE A 163 3.20 3.29 15.82
N SER A 164 3.49 2.05 15.41
CA SER A 164 4.11 1.05 16.30
C SER A 164 5.53 1.45 16.71
N THR A 165 6.31 2.09 15.83
CA THR A 165 7.63 2.63 16.19
C THR A 165 7.54 3.80 17.16
N LEU A 166 6.54 4.68 17.02
CA LEU A 166 6.32 5.77 17.97
C LEU A 166 5.83 5.24 19.33
N GLN A 167 4.98 4.20 19.32
CA GLN A 167 4.54 3.54 20.55
C GLN A 167 5.71 2.88 21.27
N ALA A 168 6.59 2.19 20.53
CA ALA A 168 7.81 1.59 21.07
C ALA A 168 8.86 2.61 21.56
N SER A 169 8.86 3.87 21.08
CA SER A 169 9.74 4.91 21.61
C SER A 169 9.28 5.48 22.95
N MET A 170 7.99 5.33 23.27
CA MET A 170 7.41 5.76 24.55
C MET A 170 7.41 4.65 25.60
N MET A 171 7.81 3.43 25.22
CA MET A 171 7.84 2.23 26.06
C MET A 171 9.27 1.87 26.44
N ASP A 172 9.43 1.03 27.47
CA ASP A 172 10.73 0.52 27.85
C ASP A 172 11.27 -0.46 26.79
N GLN A 173 12.46 -0.11 26.29
CA GLN A 173 13.15 -0.77 25.18
C GLN A 173 14.13 -1.86 25.64
N HIS A 174 14.22 -2.13 26.93
CA HIS A 174 15.12 -3.15 27.44
C HIS A 174 14.56 -4.56 27.25
N LEU A 175 15.34 -5.41 26.58
CA LEU A 175 15.16 -6.85 26.51
C LEU A 175 15.99 -7.49 27.64
N GLY A 176 15.46 -7.45 28.86
CA GLY A 176 16.15 -7.89 30.07
C GLY A 176 17.17 -6.87 30.59
N PRO A 177 18.10 -7.26 31.47
CA PRO A 177 18.90 -6.31 32.25
C PRO A 177 20.06 -5.63 31.49
N LYS A 178 20.38 -6.06 30.26
CA LYS A 178 21.59 -5.59 29.53
C LYS A 178 21.39 -5.20 28.07
N ILE A 179 20.29 -5.59 27.44
CA ILE A 179 20.08 -5.40 25.99
C ILE A 179 19.03 -4.32 25.79
N GLN A 180 19.38 -3.22 25.12
CA GLN A 180 18.44 -2.17 24.74
C GLN A 180 18.17 -2.24 23.23
N ILE A 181 16.90 -2.34 22.83
CA ILE A 181 16.50 -2.46 21.43
C ILE A 181 15.85 -1.14 20.98
N PRO A 182 16.41 -0.44 19.98
CA PRO A 182 15.80 0.80 19.51
C PRO A 182 14.43 0.56 18.85
N ALA A 183 13.49 1.49 19.04
CA ALA A 183 12.11 1.42 18.53
C ALA A 183 12.00 1.03 17.04
N GLY A 184 12.89 1.51 16.18
CA GLY A 184 12.87 1.19 14.74
C GLY A 184 13.11 -0.30 14.43
N SER A 185 13.85 -1.00 15.30
CA SER A 185 14.21 -2.41 15.09
C SER A 185 13.08 -3.39 15.39
N PHE A 186 11.99 -2.97 16.02
CA PHE A 186 10.84 -3.83 16.29
C PHE A 186 10.16 -4.36 15.03
N THR A 187 10.34 -3.67 13.88
CA THR A 187 9.86 -4.15 12.58
C THR A 187 10.49 -5.48 12.14
N VAL A 188 11.66 -5.84 12.69
CA VAL A 188 12.33 -7.12 12.42
C VAL A 188 11.48 -8.30 12.89
N PHE A 189 10.72 -8.16 13.98
CA PHE A 189 9.82 -9.21 14.43
C PHE A 189 8.75 -9.54 13.39
N THR A 190 8.24 -8.53 12.67
CA THR A 190 7.31 -8.73 11.54
C THR A 190 7.96 -9.50 10.39
N ILE A 191 9.25 -9.25 10.11
CA ILE A 191 9.98 -9.95 9.06
C ILE A 191 10.18 -11.41 9.45
N ILE A 192 10.64 -11.66 10.69
CA ILE A 192 10.84 -13.02 11.22
C ILE A 192 9.52 -13.80 11.18
N THR A 193 8.43 -13.22 11.68
CA THR A 193 7.12 -13.90 11.70
C THR A 193 6.60 -14.15 10.29
N LEU A 194 6.80 -13.21 9.35
CA LEU A 194 6.49 -13.43 7.94
C LEU A 194 7.30 -14.60 7.35
N THR A 195 8.61 -14.68 7.62
CA THR A 195 9.46 -15.77 7.12
C THR A 195 9.01 -17.12 7.69
N VAL A 196 8.71 -17.18 8.98
CA VAL A 196 8.17 -18.39 9.63
C VAL A 196 6.84 -18.79 8.98
N TRP A 197 5.94 -17.85 8.75
CA TRP A 197 4.65 -18.12 8.11
C TRP A 197 4.80 -18.58 6.65
N VAL A 198 5.75 -18.02 5.89
CA VAL A 198 6.06 -18.48 4.53
C VAL A 198 6.49 -19.94 4.56
N ALA A 199 7.40 -20.29 5.48
CA ALA A 199 7.88 -21.67 5.62
C ALA A 199 6.75 -22.63 6.03
N ILE A 200 5.87 -22.22 6.95
CA ILE A 200 4.70 -23.02 7.35
C ILE A 200 3.73 -23.17 6.18
N TYR A 201 3.50 -22.11 5.40
CA TYR A 201 2.60 -22.16 4.27
C TYR A 201 3.06 -23.16 3.22
N ASP A 202 4.33 -23.06 2.82
CA ASP A 202 4.91 -23.92 1.79
C ASP A 202 5.05 -25.38 2.26
N ARG A 203 5.56 -25.60 3.48
CA ARG A 203 5.84 -26.95 3.98
C ARG A 203 4.66 -27.68 4.60
N ALA A 204 3.68 -26.98 5.15
CA ALA A 204 2.57 -27.60 5.86
C ALA A 204 1.22 -27.34 5.17
N ILE A 205 0.88 -26.08 4.89
CA ILE A 205 -0.46 -25.72 4.39
C ILE A 205 -0.67 -26.22 2.96
N VAL A 206 0.30 -26.03 2.06
CA VAL A 206 0.20 -26.51 0.66
C VAL A 206 0.04 -28.03 0.57
N PRO A 207 0.90 -28.88 1.18
CA PRO A 207 0.73 -30.33 1.08
C PRO A 207 -0.54 -30.83 1.77
N LEU A 208 -1.00 -30.17 2.84
CA LEU A 208 -2.31 -30.45 3.44
C LEU A 208 -3.47 -30.13 2.48
N LEU A 209 -3.41 -28.99 1.79
CA LEU A 209 -4.42 -28.62 0.80
C LEU A 209 -4.50 -29.64 -0.35
N VAL A 210 -3.34 -30.10 -0.83
CA VAL A 210 -3.28 -31.13 -1.88
C VAL A 210 -3.86 -32.44 -1.38
N LYS A 211 -3.56 -32.85 -0.15
CA LYS A 211 -4.10 -34.10 0.44
C LYS A 211 -5.61 -34.05 0.70
N LEU A 212 -6.14 -32.91 1.17
CA LEU A 212 -7.54 -32.79 1.58
C LEU A 212 -8.48 -32.45 0.42
N ILE A 213 -8.05 -31.58 -0.51
CA ILE A 213 -8.92 -31.00 -1.54
C ILE A 213 -8.54 -31.53 -2.93
N GLY A 214 -7.42 -32.23 -3.08
CA GLY A 214 -6.92 -32.74 -4.37
C GLY A 214 -6.52 -31.63 -5.35
N LYS A 215 -6.59 -30.37 -4.94
CA LYS A 215 -6.29 -29.20 -5.78
C LYS A 215 -4.81 -28.85 -5.63
N SER A 216 -4.07 -29.02 -6.71
CA SER A 216 -2.64 -28.68 -6.83
C SER A 216 -2.37 -27.17 -6.86
N ARG A 217 -3.42 -26.34 -6.94
CA ARG A 217 -3.36 -24.90 -6.74
C ARG A 217 -3.69 -24.60 -5.28
N GLY A 218 -2.80 -23.88 -4.59
CA GLY A 218 -2.98 -23.47 -3.18
C GLY A 218 -4.25 -22.67 -2.92
N LEU A 219 -4.31 -21.99 -1.76
CA LEU A 219 -5.51 -21.24 -1.36
C LEU A 219 -5.95 -20.24 -2.46
N GLY A 220 -7.24 -20.20 -2.75
CA GLY A 220 -7.78 -19.29 -3.76
C GLY A 220 -7.61 -17.82 -3.35
N ALA A 221 -7.33 -16.94 -4.31
CA ALA A 221 -7.10 -15.51 -4.07
C ALA A 221 -8.14 -14.87 -3.14
N LYS A 222 -9.43 -15.13 -3.37
CA LYS A 222 -10.53 -14.58 -2.57
C LYS A 222 -10.45 -14.97 -1.09
N MET A 223 -10.19 -16.25 -0.80
CA MET A 223 -10.08 -16.76 0.56
C MET A 223 -8.85 -16.19 1.28
N CYS A 224 -7.72 -16.09 0.59
CA CYS A 224 -6.51 -15.45 1.14
C CYS A 224 -6.73 -13.97 1.51
N MET A 225 -7.51 -13.25 0.70
CA MET A 225 -7.89 -11.85 0.98
C MET A 225 -8.76 -11.75 2.24
N GLU A 226 -9.79 -12.60 2.34
CA GLU A 226 -10.68 -12.62 3.51
C GLU A 226 -9.93 -12.96 4.79
N ILE A 227 -9.04 -13.96 4.77
CA ILE A 227 -8.17 -14.30 5.91
C ILE A 227 -7.29 -13.11 6.29
N GLY A 228 -6.73 -12.40 5.31
CA GLY A 228 -5.92 -11.20 5.56
C GLY A 228 -6.70 -10.07 6.24
N LEU A 229 -7.98 -9.88 5.89
CA LEU A 229 -8.83 -8.87 6.52
C LEU A 229 -9.15 -9.21 7.98
N VAL A 230 -9.47 -10.48 8.26
CA VAL A 230 -9.77 -10.95 9.62
C VAL A 230 -8.54 -10.80 10.53
N LEU A 231 -7.36 -11.21 10.05
CA LEU A 231 -6.11 -11.08 10.80
C LEU A 231 -5.72 -9.61 11.05
N TYR A 232 -6.01 -8.73 10.09
CA TYR A 232 -5.81 -7.30 10.28
C TYR A 232 -6.74 -6.72 11.35
N ALA A 233 -8.03 -7.11 11.33
CA ALA A 233 -8.98 -6.68 12.37
C ALA A 233 -8.54 -7.17 13.77
N LEU A 234 -8.05 -8.41 13.86
CA LEU A 234 -7.48 -8.94 15.09
C LEU A 234 -6.23 -8.18 15.55
N ALA A 235 -5.31 -7.87 14.62
CA ALA A 235 -4.13 -7.06 14.90
C ALA A 235 -4.53 -5.66 15.44
N MET A 236 -5.55 -5.03 14.84
CA MET A 236 -6.08 -3.76 15.31
C MET A 236 -6.72 -3.85 16.70
N ALA A 237 -7.46 -4.93 16.98
CA ALA A 237 -8.01 -5.16 18.31
C ALA A 237 -6.90 -5.30 19.36
N VAL A 238 -5.84 -6.07 19.06
CA VAL A 238 -4.66 -6.21 19.94
C VAL A 238 -3.99 -4.85 20.15
N SER A 239 -3.77 -4.08 19.08
CA SER A 239 -3.19 -2.73 19.16
C SER A 239 -4.03 -1.81 20.05
N ALA A 240 -5.35 -1.81 19.88
CA ALA A 240 -6.28 -1.02 20.69
C ALA A 240 -6.25 -1.43 22.17
N ILE A 241 -6.16 -2.73 22.47
CA ILE A 241 -6.03 -3.24 23.84
C ILE A 241 -4.70 -2.77 24.46
N VAL A 242 -3.58 -2.94 23.75
CA VAL A 242 -2.26 -2.51 24.21
C VAL A 242 -2.23 -1.00 24.45
N GLU A 243 -2.85 -0.22 23.56
CA GLU A 243 -2.95 1.23 23.70
C GLU A 243 -3.83 1.64 24.89
N ASN A 244 -4.93 0.91 25.13
CA ASN A 244 -5.78 1.15 26.30
C ASN A 244 -5.02 0.88 27.61
N ILE A 245 -4.25 -0.21 27.67
CA ILE A 245 -3.39 -0.54 28.82
C ILE A 245 -2.33 0.55 29.00
N ARG A 246 -1.63 0.92 27.93
CA ARG A 246 -0.60 1.96 27.94
C ARG A 246 -1.15 3.29 28.43
N ARG A 247 -2.34 3.68 27.96
CA ARG A 247 -3.00 4.92 28.36
C ARG A 247 -3.37 4.92 29.85
N ASN A 248 -3.86 3.80 30.38
CA ASN A 248 -4.20 3.69 31.80
C ASN A 248 -2.94 3.84 32.68
N ILE A 249 -1.85 3.18 32.32
CA ILE A 249 -0.56 3.30 33.04
C ILE A 249 -0.02 4.74 32.99
N ALA A 250 -0.15 5.43 31.85
CA ALA A 250 0.26 6.83 31.72
C ALA A 250 -0.52 7.79 32.64
N ILE A 251 -1.80 7.52 32.87
CA ILE A 251 -2.66 8.28 33.79
C ILE A 251 -2.23 8.00 35.24
N ASP A 252 -2.01 6.74 35.60
CA ASP A 252 -1.62 6.32 36.95
C ASP A 252 -0.25 6.88 37.36
N GLN A 253 0.70 6.99 36.41
CA GLN A 253 2.04 7.50 36.66
C GLN A 253 2.15 9.05 36.57
N VAL A 254 1.05 9.76 36.31
CA VAL A 254 1.01 11.23 36.10
C VAL A 254 2.06 11.68 35.05
N LEU A 255 2.30 10.83 34.05
CA LEU A 255 3.26 11.12 32.98
C LEU A 255 2.68 11.98 31.85
N VAL A 256 1.40 12.34 31.97
CA VAL A 256 0.65 13.12 30.97
C VAL A 256 1.33 14.47 30.67
N ASP A 257 2.01 15.07 31.65
CA ASP A 257 2.66 16.39 31.52
C ASP A 257 4.17 16.33 31.20
N LYS A 258 4.78 15.13 31.10
CA LYS A 258 6.23 14.96 30.87
C LYS A 258 6.52 14.22 29.56
N PRO A 259 6.69 14.92 28.43
CA PRO A 259 6.77 14.32 27.09
C PRO A 259 8.06 13.52 26.77
N ARG A 260 8.97 13.33 27.73
CA ARG A 260 10.27 12.64 27.51
C ARG A 260 10.54 11.47 28.47
N MET A 261 9.59 11.12 29.32
CA MET A 261 9.74 9.98 30.24
C MET A 261 9.21 8.72 29.57
N VAL A 262 10.04 7.68 29.49
CA VAL A 262 9.60 6.34 29.07
C VAL A 262 8.69 5.76 30.16
N MET A 263 7.60 5.10 29.77
CA MET A 263 6.73 4.39 30.71
C MET A 263 7.36 3.08 31.17
N ASP A 264 7.05 2.65 32.39
CA ASP A 264 7.45 1.34 32.95
C ASP A 264 6.62 0.18 32.36
N MET A 265 6.39 0.22 31.05
CA MET A 265 5.76 -0.86 30.29
C MET A 265 6.74 -1.31 29.21
N SER A 266 7.04 -2.60 29.19
CA SER A 266 7.95 -3.18 28.19
C SER A 266 7.35 -3.12 26.78
N ALA A 267 8.17 -2.74 25.80
CA ALA A 267 7.80 -2.74 24.39
C ALA A 267 7.52 -4.16 23.82
N MET A 268 7.82 -5.23 24.57
CA MET A 268 7.53 -6.62 24.16
C MET A 268 6.03 -6.93 24.03
N TRP A 269 5.16 -6.10 24.63
CA TRP A 269 3.71 -6.19 24.45
C TRP A 269 3.26 -5.96 22.99
N LEU A 270 4.13 -5.41 22.13
CA LEU A 270 3.84 -5.25 20.70
C LEU A 270 4.12 -6.53 19.88
N ILE A 271 4.77 -7.56 20.44
CA ILE A 271 5.09 -8.79 19.70
C ILE A 271 3.84 -9.48 19.11
N PRO A 272 2.73 -9.66 19.87
CA PRO A 272 1.51 -10.29 19.32
C PRO A 272 0.93 -9.51 18.14
N LEU A 273 0.99 -8.17 18.18
CA LEU A 273 0.61 -7.31 17.07
C LEU A 273 1.48 -7.60 15.83
N PHE A 274 2.81 -7.59 15.97
CA PHE A 274 3.73 -7.86 14.86
C PHE A 274 3.63 -9.28 14.31
N ALA A 275 3.29 -10.27 15.14
CA ALA A 275 3.03 -11.64 14.71
C ALA A 275 1.78 -11.74 13.80
N CYS A 276 0.69 -11.08 14.19
CA CYS A 276 -0.53 -11.04 13.38
C CYS A 276 -0.32 -10.29 12.06
N LEU A 277 0.42 -9.17 12.10
CA LEU A 277 0.78 -8.40 10.90
C LEU A 277 1.68 -9.21 9.94
N GLY A 278 2.60 -10.02 10.47
CA GLY A 278 3.46 -10.90 9.66
C GLY A 278 2.64 -11.93 8.86
N TRP A 279 1.67 -12.59 9.49
CA TRP A 279 0.74 -13.49 8.80
C TRP A 279 -0.09 -12.73 7.77
N GLN A 280 -0.76 -11.66 8.18
CA GLN A 280 -1.62 -10.86 7.30
C GLN A 280 -0.89 -10.43 6.02
N ARG A 281 0.39 -10.04 6.10
CA ARG A 281 1.21 -9.72 4.92
C ARG A 281 1.39 -10.92 4.00
N LEU A 282 1.64 -12.11 4.55
CA LEU A 282 1.74 -13.32 3.76
C LEU A 282 0.43 -13.64 3.05
N SER A 283 -0.71 -13.61 3.74
CA SER A 283 -2.00 -13.93 3.11
C SER A 283 -2.34 -12.95 1.99
N MET A 284 -2.03 -11.67 2.15
CA MET A 284 -2.18 -10.67 1.10
C MET A 284 -1.21 -10.85 -0.08
N LEU A 285 0.04 -11.25 0.19
CA LEU A 285 1.02 -11.57 -0.85
C LEU A 285 0.54 -12.76 -1.70
N LEU A 286 0.07 -13.83 -1.05
CA LEU A 286 -0.47 -15.01 -1.71
C LEU A 286 -1.72 -14.69 -2.54
N ALA A 287 -2.60 -13.83 -2.02
CA ALA A 287 -3.77 -13.34 -2.76
C ALA A 287 -3.38 -12.65 -4.07
N ARG A 288 -2.38 -11.76 -4.03
CA ARG A 288 -1.87 -11.06 -5.23
C ARG A 288 -1.21 -12.01 -6.22
N LEU A 289 -0.38 -12.94 -5.75
CA LEU A 289 0.25 -13.92 -6.63
C LEU A 289 -0.79 -14.80 -7.32
N SER A 290 -1.82 -15.22 -6.58
CA SER A 290 -2.93 -16.01 -7.15
C SER A 290 -3.78 -15.19 -8.14
N SER A 291 -4.03 -13.90 -7.90
CA SER A 291 -4.78 -13.06 -8.83
C SER A 291 -4.00 -12.80 -10.13
N ILE A 292 -2.69 -12.53 -10.04
CA ILE A 292 -1.81 -12.36 -11.21
C ILE A 292 -1.77 -13.64 -12.04
N SER A 293 -1.58 -14.80 -11.40
CA SER A 293 -1.61 -16.10 -12.09
C SER A 293 -2.93 -16.35 -12.80
N LEU A 294 -4.07 -15.97 -12.19
CA LEU A 294 -5.39 -16.09 -12.83
C LEU A 294 -5.55 -15.18 -14.04
N SER A 295 -5.05 -13.94 -13.97
CA SER A 295 -5.06 -13.00 -15.09
C SER A 295 -4.22 -13.48 -16.27
N PHE A 296 -3.04 -14.04 -16.02
CA PHE A 296 -2.20 -14.65 -17.06
C PHE A 296 -2.84 -15.89 -17.67
N GLN A 297 -3.53 -16.69 -16.86
CA GLN A 297 -4.15 -17.92 -17.33
C GLN A 297 -5.42 -17.68 -18.14
N GLY A 298 -6.22 -16.67 -17.80
CA GLY A 298 -7.30 -16.18 -18.65
C GLY A 298 -6.78 -15.67 -19.99
N ALA A 299 -5.64 -14.97 -20.00
CA ALA A 299 -4.98 -14.54 -21.25
C ALA A 299 -4.39 -15.70 -22.08
N CYS A 300 -4.13 -16.86 -21.48
CA CYS A 300 -3.60 -18.05 -22.14
C CYS A 300 -4.71 -19.01 -22.62
N GLN A 301 -5.92 -18.97 -22.05
CA GLN A 301 -7.06 -19.77 -22.51
C GLN A 301 -7.79 -19.15 -23.72
N VAL A 302 -7.43 -17.91 -24.09
CA VAL A 302 -7.94 -17.19 -25.27
C VAL A 302 -6.94 -17.28 -26.44
N LEU A 303 -5.76 -17.88 -26.23
CA LEU A 303 -4.80 -18.29 -27.28
C LEU A 303 -5.02 -19.77 -27.63
#